data_AF-A0A8S3UTJ7-F1
#
_entry.id   AF-A0A8S3UTJ7-F1
#
_cell.length_a   1.000
_cell.length_b   1.000
_cell.length_c   1.000
_cell.angle_alpha   90.00
_cell.angle_beta   90.00
_cell.angle_gamma   90.00
#
_symmetry.space_group_name_H-M   'P 1'
#
loop_
_entity.id
_entity.type
_entity.pdbx_description
1 polymer ?
#
loop_
_entity_poly.entity_id
_entity_poly.type
_entity_poly.pdbx_seq_one_letter_code
_entity_poly.pdbx_strand_id
1 'polypeptide(L)'
;MTYGLEVIPIKKKEMDQMETMQRKILKQLQGLSNQVANTAVYTLIGAVPIRMVIDRNMLSLLMNIIKNNNSLEFQIPERQVVMKSEQSNIFINRVEEALTKYGMEPVENLMKHPKSKEKWKRIVRYHQNKYWHEICLEDQSNKKKLSYLQIQENPPFMPHNIWQSTGNNPTNVKTGEIKNRLVTQTYMLQTVRSRHNKNISPICIPYETSTIHRARKPHTTVLLRHAYQ
;
A
#
# COMPACT_ATOMS: atom_id res chain seq x y z
N MET A 1 32.50 2.48 -22.53
CA MET A 1 31.04 2.71 -22.52
C MET A 1 30.52 2.24 -21.17
N THR A 2 30.26 3.17 -20.25
CA THR A 2 29.83 2.93 -18.85
C THR A 2 28.39 3.37 -18.62
N TYR A 3 27.58 3.44 -19.67
CA TYR A 3 26.22 3.96 -19.63
C TYR A 3 25.23 2.79 -19.51
N GLY A 4 24.81 2.44 -18.30
CA GLY A 4 23.79 1.39 -18.14
C GLY A 4 23.34 1.08 -16.72
N LEU A 5 24.21 1.30 -15.71
CA LEU A 5 23.87 1.12 -14.29
C LEU A 5 23.90 2.42 -13.50
N GLU A 6 23.97 3.56 -14.19
CA GLU A 6 23.62 4.86 -13.60
C GLU A 6 22.11 4.90 -13.40
N VAL A 7 21.64 4.18 -12.38
CA VAL A 7 20.26 4.32 -11.91
C VAL A 7 20.12 5.76 -11.50
N ILE A 8 19.27 6.53 -12.21
CA ILE A 8 18.94 7.90 -11.84
C ILE A 8 18.58 7.87 -10.36
N PRO A 9 19.39 8.49 -9.50
CA PRO A 9 19.21 8.31 -8.09
C PRO A 9 17.92 9.00 -7.67
N ILE A 10 16.84 8.23 -7.47
CA ILE A 10 15.59 8.78 -6.93
C ILE A 10 15.93 9.49 -5.63
N LYS A 11 15.64 10.78 -5.56
CA LYS A 11 15.94 11.59 -4.38
C LYS A 11 14.99 11.17 -3.26
N LYS A 12 15.46 11.25 -2.02
CA LYS A 12 14.62 10.94 -0.83
C LYS A 12 13.28 11.69 -0.86
N LYS A 13 13.30 12.97 -1.23
CA LYS A 13 12.09 13.80 -1.37
C LYS A 13 11.09 13.23 -2.39
N GLU A 14 11.57 12.76 -3.54
CA GLU A 14 10.72 12.19 -4.59
C GLU A 14 10.13 10.85 -4.13
N MET A 15 10.94 10.02 -3.44
CA MET A 15 10.47 8.79 -2.81
C MET A 15 9.36 9.05 -1.79
N ASP A 16 9.54 10.03 -0.92
CA ASP A 16 8.56 10.40 0.11
C ASP A 16 7.26 10.95 -0.52
N GLN A 17 7.36 11.66 -1.65
CA GLN A 17 6.23 12.13 -2.43
C GLN A 17 5.46 10.97 -3.07
N MET A 18 6.15 10.03 -3.72
CA MET A 18 5.55 8.84 -4.31
C MET A 18 4.85 7.99 -3.25
N GLU A 19 5.48 7.77 -2.09
CA GLU A 19 4.89 7.08 -0.96
C GLU A 19 3.62 7.80 -0.46
N THR A 20 3.67 9.13 -0.34
CA THR A 20 2.52 9.93 0.10
C THR A 20 1.37 9.83 -0.90
N MET A 21 1.65 9.87 -2.19
CA MET A 21 0.65 9.69 -3.25
C MET A 21 0.03 8.29 -3.20
N GLN A 22 0.86 7.25 -3.09
CA GLN A 22 0.40 5.87 -2.92
C GLN A 22 -0.57 5.77 -1.74
N ARG A 23 -0.19 6.29 -0.56
CA ARG A 23 -1.04 6.25 0.63
C ARG A 23 -2.36 7.01 0.45
N LYS A 24 -2.36 8.15 -0.24
CA LYS A 24 -3.59 8.90 -0.53
C LYS A 24 -4.55 8.07 -1.38
N ILE A 25 -4.05 7.45 -2.45
CA ILE A 25 -4.84 6.58 -3.34
C ILE A 25 -5.38 5.39 -2.55
N LEU A 26 -4.54 4.70 -1.78
CA LEU A 26 -4.96 3.56 -0.96
C LEU A 26 -5.99 3.94 0.11
N LYS A 27 -5.90 5.14 0.70
CA LYS A 27 -6.92 5.64 1.63
C LYS A 27 -8.26 5.86 0.92
N GLN A 28 -8.25 6.47 -0.27
CA GLN A 28 -9.45 6.70 -1.06
C GLN A 28 -10.12 5.39 -1.48
N LEU A 29 -9.34 4.42 -1.98
CA LEU A 29 -9.84 3.09 -2.37
C LEU A 29 -10.52 2.35 -1.20
N GLN A 30 -10.09 2.63 0.03
CA GLN A 30 -10.59 1.96 1.23
C GLN A 30 -11.65 2.76 2.01
N GLY A 31 -12.02 3.95 1.50
CA GLY A 31 -12.92 4.87 2.21
C GLY A 31 -12.37 5.36 3.55
N LEU A 32 -11.04 5.40 3.72
CA LEU A 32 -10.36 5.80 4.96
C LEU A 32 -10.15 7.33 5.02
N SER A 33 -10.13 7.88 6.23
CA SER A 33 -9.80 9.30 6.42
C SER A 33 -8.30 9.59 6.24
N ASN A 34 -7.96 10.84 5.96
CA ASN A 34 -6.56 11.28 5.85
C ASN A 34 -5.76 11.09 7.15
N GLN A 35 -6.43 11.04 8.31
CA GLN A 35 -5.80 10.89 9.62
C GLN A 35 -5.46 9.44 9.99
N VAL A 36 -5.88 8.45 9.20
CA VAL A 36 -5.57 7.04 9.44
C VAL A 36 -4.06 6.82 9.36
N ALA A 37 -3.52 6.07 10.32
CA ALA A 37 -2.11 5.72 10.39
C ALA A 37 -1.68 4.90 9.16
N ASN A 38 -0.48 5.17 8.66
CA ASN A 38 0.03 4.59 7.41
C ASN A 38 0.05 3.05 7.44
N THR A 39 0.36 2.46 8.59
CA THR A 39 0.35 1.02 8.85
C THR A 39 -0.97 0.38 8.44
N ALA A 40 -2.09 0.92 8.93
CA ALA A 40 -3.43 0.43 8.61
C ALA A 40 -3.74 0.51 7.11
N VAL A 41 -3.25 1.55 6.43
CA VAL A 41 -3.50 1.73 4.99
C VAL A 41 -2.92 0.56 4.18
N TYR A 42 -1.71 0.13 4.54
CA TYR A 42 -1.01 -0.97 3.87
C TYR A 42 -1.55 -2.33 4.28
N THR A 43 -1.73 -2.56 5.59
CA THR A 43 -2.14 -3.87 6.12
C THR A 43 -3.58 -4.23 5.77
N LEU A 44 -4.51 -3.25 5.73
CA LEU A 44 -5.90 -3.54 5.42
C LEU A 44 -6.06 -4.08 4.00
N ILE A 45 -5.44 -3.45 3.01
CA ILE A 45 -5.56 -3.86 1.59
C ILE A 45 -4.52 -4.89 1.15
N GLY A 46 -3.50 -5.16 1.99
CA GLY A 46 -2.38 -6.02 1.60
C GLY A 46 -1.44 -5.38 0.57
N ALA A 47 -1.27 -4.07 0.64
CA ALA A 47 -0.35 -3.35 -0.25
C ALA A 47 1.02 -3.18 0.40
N VAL A 48 2.08 -3.30 -0.40
CA VAL A 48 3.44 -3.01 0.05
C VAL A 48 3.81 -1.54 -0.19
N PRO A 49 4.68 -0.94 0.64
CA PRO A 49 5.21 0.39 0.39
C PRO A 49 6.00 0.45 -0.93
N ILE A 50 5.89 1.55 -1.67
CA ILE A 50 6.59 1.69 -2.97
C ILE A 50 8.12 1.55 -2.84
N ARG A 51 8.69 1.98 -1.72
CA ARG A 51 10.11 1.78 -1.43
C ARG A 51 10.50 0.30 -1.41
N MET A 52 9.66 -0.57 -0.85
CA MET A 52 9.89 -2.02 -0.88
C MET A 52 9.89 -2.58 -2.32
N VAL A 53 9.04 -2.04 -3.19
CA VAL A 53 8.97 -2.43 -4.61
C VAL A 53 10.23 -2.01 -5.35
N ILE A 54 10.70 -0.79 -5.12
CA ILE A 54 11.93 -0.26 -5.73
C ILE A 54 13.14 -1.08 -5.27
N ASP A 55 13.26 -1.32 -3.96
CA ASP A 55 14.33 -2.14 -3.39
C ASP A 55 14.30 -3.55 -4.00
N ARG A 56 13.11 -4.15 -4.15
CA ARG A 56 12.94 -5.49 -4.75
C ARG A 56 13.40 -5.53 -6.20
N ASN A 57 13.05 -4.51 -6.99
CA ASN A 57 13.43 -4.42 -8.40
C ASN A 57 14.94 -4.25 -8.55
N MET A 58 15.55 -3.41 -7.72
CA MET A 58 16.99 -3.20 -7.65
C MET A 58 17.74 -4.50 -7.30
N LEU A 59 17.29 -5.21 -6.24
CA LEU A 59 17.86 -6.51 -5.85
C LEU A 59 17.66 -7.59 -6.93
N SER A 60 16.56 -7.52 -7.69
CA SER A 60 16.33 -8.44 -8.80
C SER A 60 17.25 -8.15 -9.98
N LEU A 61 17.50 -6.87 -10.28
CA LEU A 61 18.45 -6.44 -11.31
C LEU A 61 19.86 -6.90 -10.96
N LEU A 62 20.30 -6.69 -9.72
CA LEU A 62 21.60 -7.17 -9.24
C LEU A 62 21.76 -8.68 -9.49
N MET A 63 20.77 -9.48 -9.09
CA MET A 63 20.85 -10.93 -9.25
C MET A 63 20.93 -11.35 -10.73
N ASN A 64 20.24 -10.65 -11.62
CA ASN A 64 20.35 -10.92 -13.06
C ASN A 64 21.77 -10.64 -13.58
N ILE A 65 22.41 -9.57 -13.10
CA ILE A 65 23.79 -9.21 -13.46
C ILE A 65 24.77 -10.25 -12.91
N ILE A 66 24.67 -10.57 -11.61
CA ILE A 66 25.58 -11.50 -10.92
C ILE A 66 25.55 -12.91 -11.55
N LYS A 67 24.39 -13.35 -12.04
CA LYS A 67 24.28 -14.66 -12.70
C LYS A 67 25.03 -14.75 -14.03
N ASN A 68 25.25 -13.63 -14.71
CA ASN A 68 25.91 -13.58 -16.01
C ASN A 68 27.36 -13.12 -15.84
N ASN A 69 28.18 -13.91 -15.13
CA ASN A 69 29.55 -13.55 -14.77
C ASN A 69 30.48 -13.22 -15.96
N ASN A 70 30.19 -13.74 -17.16
CA ASN A 70 30.96 -13.48 -18.37
C ASN A 70 30.55 -12.18 -19.09
N SER A 71 29.55 -11.46 -18.60
CA SER A 71 29.02 -10.29 -19.28
C SER A 71 29.74 -9.00 -18.88
N LEU A 72 29.70 -7.99 -19.77
CA LEU A 72 30.28 -6.67 -19.46
C LEU A 72 29.57 -6.00 -18.28
N GLU A 73 28.27 -6.29 -18.11
CA GLU A 73 27.47 -5.81 -16.99
C GLU A 73 27.97 -6.33 -15.66
N PHE A 74 28.49 -7.57 -15.58
CA PHE A 74 29.05 -8.13 -14.34
C PHE A 74 30.30 -7.39 -13.87
N GLN A 75 31.14 -6.95 -14.81
CA GLN A 75 32.35 -6.18 -14.51
C GLN A 75 32.03 -4.84 -13.83
N ILE A 76 30.82 -4.31 -14.00
CA ILE A 76 30.44 -3.01 -13.41
C ILE A 76 30.27 -3.14 -11.88
N PRO A 77 29.38 -4.00 -11.33
CA PRO A 77 29.35 -4.30 -9.89
C PRO A 77 30.71 -4.70 -9.34
N GLU A 78 31.48 -5.52 -10.05
CA GLU A 78 32.79 -5.97 -9.59
C GLU A 78 33.74 -4.80 -9.34
N ARG A 79 33.88 -3.91 -10.33
CA ARG A 79 34.67 -2.68 -10.18
C ARG A 79 34.10 -1.75 -9.12
N GLN A 80 32.78 -1.57 -9.10
CA GLN A 80 32.10 -0.68 -8.15
C GLN A 80 32.25 -1.16 -6.71
N VAL A 81 32.33 -2.47 -6.47
CA VAL A 81 32.59 -3.06 -5.15
C VAL A 81 34.02 -2.75 -4.69
N VAL A 82 35.01 -2.84 -5.58
CA VAL A 82 36.42 -2.52 -5.26
C VAL A 82 36.64 -1.02 -5.09
N MET A 83 35.96 -0.20 -5.90
CA MET A 83 36.11 1.25 -5.93
C MET A 83 35.17 1.99 -4.95
N LYS A 84 34.54 1.30 -4.00
CA LYS A 84 33.57 1.87 -3.06
C LYS A 84 34.20 3.08 -2.33
N SER A 85 33.75 4.29 -2.66
CA SER A 85 33.87 5.44 -1.76
C SER A 85 32.54 5.65 -1.06
N GLU A 86 32.57 5.84 0.26
CA GLU A 86 31.38 5.89 1.12
C GLU A 86 30.35 6.97 0.72
N GLN A 87 30.79 7.98 -0.05
CA GLN A 87 29.97 9.15 -0.40
C GLN A 87 29.41 9.10 -1.83
N SER A 88 29.71 8.06 -2.60
CA SER A 88 29.34 8.00 -4.01
C SER A 88 27.90 7.47 -4.20
N ASN A 89 27.11 8.14 -5.05
CA ASN A 89 25.73 7.75 -5.39
C ASN A 89 25.70 6.55 -6.37
N ILE A 90 26.50 5.52 -6.10
CA ILE A 90 26.69 4.38 -6.99
C ILE A 90 25.57 3.36 -6.74
N PHE A 91 25.14 2.70 -7.81
CA PHE A 91 24.15 1.61 -7.77
C PHE A 91 24.44 0.58 -6.68
N ILE A 92 25.69 0.14 -6.54
CA ILE A 92 26.12 -0.82 -5.52
C ILE A 92 25.92 -0.31 -4.09
N ASN A 93 26.15 0.97 -3.81
CA ASN A 93 25.91 1.51 -2.46
C ASN A 93 24.43 1.42 -2.09
N ARG A 94 23.52 1.68 -3.04
CA ARG A 94 22.08 1.53 -2.83
C ARG A 94 21.66 0.07 -2.62
N VAL A 95 22.27 -0.83 -3.37
CA VAL A 95 22.07 -2.28 -3.19
C VAL A 95 22.50 -2.68 -1.79
N GLU A 96 23.69 -2.27 -1.34
CA GLU A 96 24.21 -2.55 0.00
C GLU A 96 23.32 -1.96 1.09
N GLU A 97 22.84 -0.72 0.92
CA GLU A 97 21.85 -0.11 1.83
C GLU A 97 20.59 -0.96 1.94
N ALA A 98 20.06 -1.46 0.82
CA ALA A 98 18.88 -2.32 0.81
C ALA A 98 19.16 -3.69 1.47
N LEU A 99 20.29 -4.33 1.15
CA LEU A 99 20.69 -5.60 1.76
C LEU A 99 20.84 -5.44 3.27
N THR A 100 21.53 -4.38 3.72
CA THR A 100 21.73 -4.06 5.14
C THR A 100 20.40 -3.80 5.83
N LYS A 101 19.53 -2.97 5.23
CA LYS A 101 18.18 -2.66 5.76
C LYS A 101 17.35 -3.91 6.01
N TYR A 102 17.45 -4.92 5.14
CA TYR A 102 16.71 -6.17 5.26
C TYR A 102 17.49 -7.31 5.95
N GLY A 103 18.68 -7.03 6.48
CA GLY A 103 19.53 -8.03 7.15
C GLY A 103 19.95 -9.19 6.24
N MET A 104 20.29 -8.90 4.98
CA MET A 104 20.73 -9.87 3.98
C MET A 104 22.26 -9.94 3.88
N GLU A 105 22.77 -10.97 3.20
CA GLU A 105 24.20 -11.10 2.91
C GLU A 105 24.71 -9.96 1.99
N PRO A 106 25.94 -9.46 2.19
CA PRO A 106 26.49 -8.34 1.42
C PRO A 106 26.74 -8.73 -0.05
N VAL A 107 26.88 -7.73 -0.93
CA VAL A 107 27.04 -7.95 -2.38
C VAL A 107 28.22 -8.86 -2.71
N GLU A 108 29.33 -8.71 -2.00
CA GLU A 108 30.54 -9.52 -2.19
C GLU A 108 30.28 -11.03 -2.04
N ASN A 109 29.47 -11.41 -1.06
CA ASN A 109 29.10 -12.80 -0.84
C ASN A 109 28.13 -13.30 -1.92
N LEU A 110 27.21 -12.45 -2.38
CA LEU A 110 26.31 -12.75 -3.49
C LEU A 110 27.06 -13.00 -4.80
N MET A 111 28.11 -12.21 -5.06
CA MET A 111 28.94 -12.36 -6.26
C MET A 111 29.76 -13.65 -6.24
N LYS A 112 30.33 -14.03 -5.10
CA LYS A 112 31.08 -15.28 -4.94
C LYS A 112 30.17 -16.52 -5.01
N HIS A 113 28.95 -16.41 -4.50
CA HIS A 113 28.01 -17.52 -4.42
C HIS A 113 26.61 -17.14 -4.95
N PRO A 114 26.46 -16.98 -6.29
CA PRO A 114 25.19 -16.61 -6.90
C PRO A 114 24.08 -17.60 -6.55
N LYS A 115 22.93 -17.10 -6.09
CA LYS A 115 21.76 -17.96 -5.84
C LYS A 115 20.98 -18.20 -7.14
N SER A 116 20.20 -19.28 -7.18
CA SER A 116 19.20 -19.45 -8.23
C SER A 116 18.12 -18.37 -8.15
N LYS A 117 17.48 -18.05 -9.27
CA LYS A 117 16.49 -16.96 -9.37
C LYS A 117 15.31 -17.19 -8.42
N GLU A 118 14.86 -18.44 -8.32
CA GLU A 118 13.76 -18.90 -7.50
C GLU A 118 14.11 -18.82 -6.01
N LYS A 119 15.32 -19.27 -5.65
CA LYS A 119 15.83 -19.17 -4.27
C LYS A 119 15.99 -17.71 -3.85
N TRP A 120 16.55 -16.88 -4.73
CA TRP A 120 16.71 -15.43 -4.49
C TRP A 120 15.37 -14.74 -4.27
N LYS A 121 14.38 -14.98 -5.14
CA LYS A 121 13.02 -14.43 -4.97
C LYS A 121 12.41 -14.78 -3.62
N ARG A 122 12.60 -16.01 -3.12
CA ARG A 122 12.11 -16.44 -1.80
C ARG A 122 12.83 -15.71 -0.67
N ILE A 123 14.15 -15.62 -0.73
CA ILE A 123 14.99 -14.91 0.26
C ILE A 123 14.57 -13.43 0.32
N VAL A 124 14.53 -12.74 -0.83
CA VAL A 124 14.15 -11.33 -0.90
C VAL A 124 12.76 -11.11 -0.32
N ARG A 125 11.78 -11.94 -0.73
CA ARG A 125 10.42 -11.83 -0.21
C ARG A 125 10.38 -12.03 1.31
N TYR A 126 11.04 -13.08 1.83
CA TYR A 126 11.05 -13.39 3.25
C TYR A 126 11.60 -12.25 4.09
N HIS A 127 12.81 -11.77 3.79
CA HIS A 127 13.46 -10.72 4.57
C HIS A 127 12.75 -9.37 4.48
N GLN A 128 12.28 -8.98 3.29
CA GLN A 128 11.50 -7.74 3.15
C GLN A 128 10.19 -7.83 3.95
N ASN A 129 9.49 -8.96 3.85
CA ASN A 129 8.25 -9.21 4.57
C ASN A 129 8.46 -9.17 6.08
N LYS A 130 9.51 -9.81 6.59
CA LYS A 130 9.88 -9.81 8.00
C LYS A 130 10.12 -8.38 8.51
N TYR A 131 11.01 -7.64 7.85
CA TYR A 131 11.37 -6.27 8.23
C TYR A 131 10.14 -5.36 8.32
N TRP A 132 9.29 -5.37 7.29
CA TRP A 132 8.12 -4.50 7.29
C TRP A 132 7.03 -4.96 8.24
N HIS A 133 6.91 -6.27 8.50
CA HIS A 133 5.98 -6.79 9.49
C HIS A 133 6.37 -6.31 10.89
N GLU A 134 7.66 -6.38 11.24
CA GLU A 134 8.21 -5.87 12.51
C GLU A 134 7.91 -4.37 12.69
N ILE A 135 8.14 -3.56 11.64
CA ILE A 135 7.77 -2.13 11.65
C ILE A 135 6.28 -1.93 11.89
N CYS A 136 5.43 -2.74 11.25
CA CYS A 136 3.98 -2.61 11.41
C CYS A 136 3.52 -2.97 12.84
N LEU A 137 4.14 -3.98 13.45
CA LEU A 137 3.88 -4.37 14.84
C LEU A 137 4.35 -3.30 15.83
N GLU A 138 5.53 -2.72 15.60
CA GLU A 138 6.04 -1.59 16.38
C GLU A 138 5.12 -0.37 16.27
N ASP A 139 4.65 -0.07 15.06
CA ASP A 139 3.69 1.02 14.85
C ASP A 139 2.36 0.75 15.58
N GLN A 140 1.91 -0.50 15.60
CA GLN A 140 0.69 -0.91 16.29
C GLN A 140 0.82 -0.74 17.80
N SER A 141 1.93 -1.18 18.40
CA SER A 141 2.15 -1.05 19.85
C SER A 141 2.21 0.42 20.29
N ASN A 142 2.77 1.28 19.45
CA ASN A 142 2.93 2.71 19.74
C ASN A 142 1.66 3.55 19.53
N LYS A 143 0.68 3.06 18.74
CA LYS A 143 -0.50 3.86 18.34
C LYS A 143 -1.80 3.25 18.84
N LYS A 144 -2.43 3.90 19.83
CA LYS A 144 -3.77 3.51 20.36
C LYS A 144 -4.84 3.35 19.26
N LYS A 145 -4.76 4.14 18.18
CA LYS A 145 -5.70 4.07 17.04
C LYS A 145 -5.62 2.76 16.24
N LEU A 146 -4.58 1.96 16.45
CA LEU A 146 -4.35 0.67 15.80
C LEU A 146 -4.68 -0.53 16.71
N SER A 147 -5.25 -0.29 17.90
CA SER A 147 -5.49 -1.35 18.89
C SER A 147 -6.42 -2.47 18.41
N TYR A 148 -7.33 -2.16 17.47
CA TYR A 148 -8.29 -3.13 16.93
C TYR A 148 -7.84 -3.73 15.59
N LEU A 149 -6.74 -3.25 15.03
CA LEU A 149 -6.24 -3.73 13.74
C LEU A 149 -5.51 -5.06 13.94
N GLN A 150 -5.98 -6.14 13.33
CA GLN A 150 -5.24 -7.39 13.34
C GLN A 150 -4.27 -7.42 12.16
N ILE A 151 -2.96 -7.34 12.44
CA ILE A 151 -1.93 -7.47 11.40
C ILE A 151 -1.73 -8.96 11.14
N GLN A 152 -2.05 -9.41 9.94
CA GLN A 152 -1.87 -10.80 9.54
C GLN A 152 -0.37 -11.16 9.50
N GLU A 153 0.00 -12.26 10.15
CA GLU A 153 1.39 -12.72 10.27
C GLU A 153 1.88 -13.44 9.00
N ASN A 154 1.02 -14.21 8.34
CA ASN A 154 1.42 -15.07 7.22
C ASN A 154 0.37 -15.18 6.09
N PRO A 155 0.65 -14.68 4.87
CA PRO A 155 1.79 -13.82 4.51
C PRO A 155 1.55 -12.38 4.98
N PRO A 156 2.60 -11.66 5.43
CA PRO A 156 2.47 -10.25 5.72
C PRO A 156 2.15 -9.49 4.42
N PHE A 157 1.28 -8.49 4.53
CA PHE A 157 0.61 -7.82 3.40
C PHE A 157 -0.36 -8.70 2.62
N MET A 158 -0.93 -9.72 3.23
CA MET A 158 -2.19 -10.27 2.73
C MET A 158 -3.32 -9.27 3.03
N PRO A 159 -4.33 -9.13 2.14
CA PRO A 159 -5.47 -8.28 2.43
C PRO A 159 -6.18 -8.74 3.70
N HIS A 160 -6.55 -7.80 4.55
CA HIS A 160 -7.29 -8.07 5.78
C HIS A 160 -8.61 -8.77 5.48
N ASN A 161 -9.07 -9.61 6.42
CA ASN A 161 -10.30 -10.41 6.28
C ASN A 161 -11.54 -9.59 5.92
N ILE A 162 -11.55 -8.29 6.26
CA ILE A 162 -12.60 -7.35 5.86
C ILE A 162 -12.73 -7.33 4.33
N TRP A 163 -11.64 -7.17 3.60
CA TRP A 163 -11.69 -7.12 2.14
C TRP A 163 -11.80 -8.51 1.51
N GLN A 164 -11.19 -9.55 2.12
CA GLN A 164 -11.32 -10.93 1.62
C GLN A 164 -12.77 -11.45 1.66
N SER A 165 -13.54 -11.04 2.68
CA SER A 165 -14.95 -11.42 2.81
C SER A 165 -15.90 -10.49 2.05
N THR A 166 -15.41 -9.42 1.44
CA THR A 166 -16.23 -8.44 0.73
C THR A 166 -16.41 -8.87 -0.73
N GLY A 167 -17.63 -9.24 -1.11
CA GLY A 167 -17.96 -9.47 -2.52
C GLY A 167 -18.00 -8.17 -3.35
N ASN A 168 -18.07 -8.30 -4.67
CA ASN A 168 -17.98 -7.17 -5.62
C ASN A 168 -19.21 -6.24 -5.65
N ASN A 169 -20.27 -6.53 -4.88
CA ASN A 169 -21.48 -5.71 -4.87
C ASN A 169 -21.20 -4.34 -4.20
N PRO A 170 -21.64 -3.21 -4.79
CA PRO A 170 -21.48 -1.88 -4.19
C PRO A 170 -21.91 -1.77 -2.72
N THR A 171 -22.96 -2.47 -2.31
CA THR A 171 -23.42 -2.50 -0.90
C THR A 171 -22.40 -3.19 0.01
N ASN A 172 -21.79 -4.27 -0.47
CA ASN A 172 -20.74 -4.99 0.27
C ASN A 172 -19.48 -4.13 0.39
N VAL A 173 -19.10 -3.42 -0.67
CA VAL A 173 -17.97 -2.48 -0.65
C VAL A 173 -18.18 -1.39 0.40
N LYS A 174 -19.36 -0.74 0.43
CA LYS A 174 -19.70 0.25 1.46
C LYS A 174 -19.64 -0.34 2.88
N THR A 175 -20.10 -1.57 3.04
CA THR A 175 -20.01 -2.29 4.32
C THR A 175 -18.55 -2.53 4.74
N GLY A 176 -17.69 -2.91 3.78
CA GLY A 176 -16.24 -3.04 3.98
C GLY A 176 -15.58 -1.73 4.40
N GLU A 177 -15.92 -0.61 3.76
CA GLU A 177 -15.43 0.72 4.15
C GLU A 177 -15.82 1.07 5.60
N ILE A 178 -17.07 0.80 5.99
CA ILE A 178 -17.54 1.04 7.36
C ILE A 178 -16.74 0.18 8.35
N LYS A 179 -16.55 -1.11 8.07
CA LYS A 179 -15.74 -2.01 8.90
C LYS A 179 -14.30 -1.52 9.05
N ASN A 180 -13.68 -1.04 7.98
CA ASN A 180 -12.34 -0.46 8.03
C ASN A 180 -12.28 0.79 8.90
N ARG A 181 -13.26 1.70 8.80
CA ARG A 181 -13.33 2.89 9.64
C ARG A 181 -13.49 2.53 11.12
N LEU A 182 -14.24 1.48 11.43
CA LEU A 182 -14.40 0.98 12.80
C LEU A 182 -13.07 0.45 13.35
N VAL A 183 -12.39 -0.44 12.61
CA VAL A 183 -11.12 -1.03 13.02
C VAL A 183 -10.00 0.01 13.16
N THR A 184 -10.05 1.07 12.36
CA THR A 184 -9.10 2.20 12.44
C THR A 184 -9.52 3.32 13.39
N GLN A 185 -10.62 3.14 14.12
CA GLN A 185 -11.19 4.12 15.07
C GLN A 185 -11.48 5.50 14.43
N THR A 186 -11.83 5.53 13.15
CA THR A 186 -12.21 6.76 12.44
C THR A 186 -13.69 6.85 12.13
N TYR A 187 -14.46 5.80 12.46
CA TYR A 187 -15.89 5.83 12.38
C TYR A 187 -16.46 6.73 13.49
N MET A 188 -17.14 7.81 13.11
CA MET A 188 -17.85 8.65 14.07
C MET A 188 -19.10 7.93 14.57
N LEU A 189 -19.04 7.39 15.79
CA LEU A 189 -20.19 6.83 16.48
C LEU A 189 -21.24 7.92 16.73
N GLN A 190 -22.52 7.57 16.68
CA GLN A 190 -23.63 8.49 16.93
C GLN A 190 -23.52 9.16 18.30
N THR A 191 -23.00 8.46 19.31
CA THR A 191 -22.73 8.98 20.66
C THR A 191 -21.69 10.10 20.69
N VAL A 192 -20.71 10.08 19.77
CA VAL A 192 -19.71 11.15 19.61
C VAL A 192 -20.33 12.32 18.85
N ARG A 193 -21.18 12.03 17.86
CA ARG A 193 -21.95 13.02 17.10
C ARG A 193 -22.95 13.79 17.96
N SER A 194 -23.69 13.13 18.85
CA SER A 194 -24.65 13.77 19.75
C SER A 194 -23.99 14.64 20.82
N ARG A 195 -22.76 14.31 21.25
CA ARG A 195 -21.96 15.18 22.14
C ARG A 195 -21.50 16.46 21.45
N HIS A 196 -21.23 16.42 20.15
CA HIS A 196 -20.86 17.60 19.34
C HIS A 196 -22.09 18.42 18.93
N ASN A 197 -23.18 17.76 18.54
CA ASN A 197 -24.44 18.38 18.21
C ASN A 197 -25.35 18.35 19.45
N LYS A 198 -25.23 19.34 20.33
CA LYS A 198 -26.01 19.48 21.58
C LYS A 198 -27.55 19.34 21.42
N ASN A 199 -28.07 19.35 20.19
CA ASN A 199 -29.50 19.25 19.86
C ASN A 199 -29.93 17.94 19.18
N ILE A 200 -29.05 16.94 19.01
CA ILE A 200 -29.43 15.66 18.40
C ILE A 200 -29.40 14.57 19.47
N SER A 201 -30.59 14.11 19.88
CA SER A 201 -30.76 12.96 20.76
C SER A 201 -29.94 11.77 20.26
N PRO A 202 -29.18 11.06 21.14
CA PRO A 202 -28.46 9.84 20.77
C PRO A 202 -29.39 8.69 20.36
N ILE A 203 -30.70 8.83 20.58
CA ILE A 203 -31.75 7.94 20.13
C ILE A 203 -32.54 8.71 19.06
N CYS A 204 -32.29 8.42 17.78
CA CYS A 204 -33.28 8.51 16.68
C CYS A 204 -32.63 8.25 15.32
N ILE A 205 -33.10 7.19 14.65
CA ILE A 205 -33.51 7.33 13.25
C ILE A 205 -35.02 7.57 13.35
N PRO A 206 -35.59 8.72 12.91
CA PRO A 206 -36.98 8.69 12.52
C PRO A 206 -37.04 7.75 11.32
N TYR A 207 -37.65 6.59 11.53
CA TYR A 207 -38.24 5.85 10.43
C TYR A 207 -39.30 6.80 9.86
N GLU A 208 -38.92 7.63 8.88
CA GLU A 208 -39.93 8.20 8.00
C GLU A 208 -40.52 7.01 7.26
N THR A 209 -41.56 6.42 7.86
CA THR A 209 -42.57 5.72 7.09
C THR A 209 -42.97 6.68 6.00
N SER A 210 -42.47 6.45 4.79
CA SER A 210 -42.96 7.08 3.59
C SER A 210 -44.45 6.72 3.52
N THR A 211 -45.29 7.56 4.10
CA THR A 211 -46.71 7.59 3.81
C THR A 211 -46.77 7.90 2.32
N ILE A 212 -47.03 6.85 1.55
CA ILE A 212 -47.34 6.89 0.14
C ILE A 212 -48.63 7.69 0.01
N HIS A 213 -48.54 9.03 0.00
CA HIS A 213 -49.58 9.86 -0.56
C HIS A 213 -49.41 9.80 -2.08
N ARG A 214 -50.09 8.81 -2.68
CA ARG A 214 -50.42 8.78 -4.11
C ARG A 214 -51.24 10.02 -4.45
N ALA A 215 -50.59 11.13 -4.76
CA ALA A 215 -51.19 12.18 -5.56
C ALA A 215 -51.26 11.68 -7.01
N ARG A 216 -52.41 11.11 -7.39
CA ARG A 216 -52.76 10.88 -8.79
C ARG A 216 -52.69 12.23 -9.52
N LYS A 217 -51.69 12.43 -10.38
CA LYS A 217 -51.75 13.50 -11.39
C LYS A 217 -52.68 13.04 -12.51
N PRO A 218 -53.63 13.88 -12.97
CA PRO A 218 -54.49 13.55 -14.08
C PRO A 218 -53.69 13.49 -15.39
N HIS A 219 -54.02 12.49 -16.21
CA HIS A 219 -53.52 12.32 -17.58
C HIS A 219 -53.69 13.62 -18.37
N THR A 220 -52.59 14.23 -18.79
CA THR A 220 -52.60 15.23 -19.87
C THR A 220 -52.18 14.51 -21.14
N THR A 221 -53.15 14.28 -22.01
CA THR A 221 -52.99 13.74 -23.36
C THR A 221 -52.14 14.69 -24.18
N VAL A 222 -50.92 14.28 -24.55
CA VAL A 222 -50.10 15.01 -25.52
C VAL A 222 -50.56 14.59 -26.91
N LEU A 223 -51.29 15.48 -27.58
CA LEU A 223 -51.59 15.38 -29.01
C LEU A 223 -50.31 15.65 -29.81
N LEU A 224 -49.77 14.59 -30.42
CA LEU A 224 -48.82 14.66 -31.52
C LEU A 224 -49.49 15.35 -32.72
N ARG A 225 -49.03 16.54 -33.08
CA ARG A 225 -49.26 17.10 -34.42
C ARG A 225 -47.96 17.07 -35.21
N HIS A 226 -48.07 16.40 -36.35
CA HIS A 226 -47.12 16.31 -37.44
C HIS A 226 -46.67 17.68 -37.94
N ALA A 227 -45.37 17.77 -38.27
CA ALA A 227 -44.87 18.66 -39.31
C ALA A 227 -43.79 17.90 -40.09
N TYR A 228 -44.21 17.28 -41.20
CA TYR A 228 -43.35 16.87 -42.31
C TYR A 228 -44.08 17.28 -43.59
N GLN A 229 -43.63 18.39 -44.17
CA GLN A 229 -43.57 18.79 -45.58
C GLN A 229 -43.53 20.31 -45.67
#